data_AF-A0A5C8EBS4-F1
#
_entry.id   AF-A0A5C8EBS4-F1
#
_cell.length_a   1.000
_cell.length_b   1.000
_cell.length_c   1.000
_cell.angle_alpha   90.00
_cell.angle_beta   90.00
_cell.angle_gamma   90.00
#
_symmetry.space_group_name_H-M   'P 1'
#
loop_
_entity.id
_entity.type
_entity.pdbx_description
1 polymer ?
#
loop_
_entity_poly.entity_id
_entity_poly.type
_entity_poly.pdbx_seq_one_letter_code
_entity_poly.pdbx_strand_id
1 'polypeptide(L)'
;MKEYTSNQRKKIVIKINKVKNKEVLALKYKISIRTYYYWKSQLETYSIIKPKSTAPKTNKNKLKNKKIIKRIIEIRKLYGYGKLK
;
A
#
# COMPACT_ATOMS: atom_id res chain seq x y z
N MET A 1 12.43 -7.88 0.31
CA MET A 1 11.76 -8.52 -0.84
C MET A 1 11.89 -7.62 -2.04
N LYS A 2 12.19 -8.16 -3.23
CA LYS A 2 12.23 -7.36 -4.45
C LYS A 2 10.83 -6.84 -4.77
N GLU A 3 10.71 -5.56 -5.09
CA GLU A 3 9.42 -4.98 -5.49
C GLU A 3 9.18 -5.25 -6.98
N TYR A 4 8.03 -5.85 -7.27
CA TYR A 4 7.58 -6.14 -8.63
C TYR A 4 6.39 -5.26 -8.99
N THR A 5 6.40 -4.69 -10.19
CA THR A 5 5.26 -3.98 -10.77
C THR A 5 4.12 -4.96 -11.10
N SER A 6 2.89 -4.46 -11.25
CA SER A 6 1.72 -5.32 -11.56
C SER A 6 1.95 -6.23 -12.79
N ASN A 7 2.53 -5.67 -13.85
CA ASN A 7 2.85 -6.40 -15.08
C ASN A 7 3.90 -7.49 -14.85
N GLN A 8 4.93 -7.21 -14.03
CA GLN A 8 5.93 -8.20 -13.66
C GLN A 8 5.32 -9.33 -12.83
N ARG A 9 4.45 -9.00 -11.86
CA ARG A 9 3.74 -10.01 -11.04
C ARG A 9 2.89 -10.92 -11.92
N LYS A 10 2.15 -10.37 -12.88
CA LYS A 10 1.35 -11.15 -13.85
C LYS A 10 2.22 -12.12 -14.65
N LYS A 11 3.34 -11.64 -15.21
CA LYS A 11 4.30 -12.50 -15.93
C LYS A 11 4.88 -13.62 -15.05
N ILE A 12 5.19 -13.32 -13.79
CA ILE A 12 5.71 -14.30 -12.83
C ILE A 12 4.65 -15.37 -12.52
N VAL A 13 3.42 -14.98 -12.22
CA VAL A 13 2.33 -15.93 -11.94
C VAL A 13 2.09 -16.88 -13.12
N ILE A 14 2.06 -16.34 -14.35
CA ILE A 14 1.90 -17.17 -15.56
C ILE A 14 3.05 -18.17 -15.71
N LYS A 15 4.30 -17.75 -15.46
CA LYS A 15 5.47 -18.65 -15.51
C LYS A 15 5.41 -19.73 -14.43
N ILE A 16 5.07 -19.38 -13.19
CA ILE A 16 4.95 -20.35 -12.08
C ILE A 16 3.80 -21.32 -12.34
N ASN A 17 2.67 -20.86 -12.87
CA ASN A 17 1.50 -21.70 -13.11
C ASN A 17 1.74 -22.82 -14.14
N LYS A 18 2.67 -22.62 -15.09
CA LYS A 18 3.05 -23.62 -16.10
C LYS A 18 3.92 -24.75 -15.56
N VAL A 19 4.54 -24.58 -14.39
CA VAL A 19 5.51 -25.54 -13.85
C VAL A 19 4.84 -26.43 -12.79
N LYS A 20 5.20 -27.71 -12.76
CA LYS A 20 4.72 -28.66 -11.73
C LYS A 20 5.18 -28.24 -10.33
N ASN A 21 6.48 -28.00 -10.16
CA ASN A 21 7.08 -27.54 -8.91
C ASN A 21 7.05 -26.00 -8.78
N LYS A 22 5.97 -25.50 -8.17
CA LYS A 22 5.71 -24.06 -8.00
C LYS A 22 6.61 -23.40 -6.96
N GLU A 23 6.99 -24.15 -5.93
CA GLU A 23 7.79 -23.64 -4.81
C GLU A 23 9.21 -23.28 -5.25
N VAL A 24 9.86 -24.17 -6.02
CA VAL A 24 11.21 -23.92 -6.55
C VAL A 24 11.23 -22.67 -7.44
N LEU A 25 10.22 -22.52 -8.31
CA LEU A 25 10.16 -21.35 -9.20
C LEU A 25 9.81 -20.07 -8.44
N ALA A 26 8.95 -20.14 -7.43
CA ALA A 26 8.65 -19.00 -6.55
C ALA A 26 9.92 -18.52 -5.80
N LEU A 27 10.72 -19.45 -5.28
CA LEU A 27 12.00 -19.15 -4.63
C LEU A 27 12.98 -18.47 -5.58
N LYS A 28 13.04 -18.89 -6.86
CA LYS A 28 13.87 -18.23 -7.89
C LYS A 28 13.52 -16.74 -8.07
N TYR A 29 12.25 -16.38 -7.88
CA TYR A 29 11.78 -14.99 -7.90
C TYR A 29 11.82 -14.30 -6.53
N LYS A 30 12.45 -14.90 -5.52
CA LYS A 30 12.52 -14.36 -4.14
C LYS A 30 11.14 -14.01 -3.58
N ILE A 31 10.11 -14.80 -3.91
CA ILE A 31 8.75 -14.67 -3.37
C ILE A 31 8.35 -15.94 -2.61
N SER A 32 7.53 -15.78 -1.57
CA SER A 32 6.97 -16.93 -0.85
C SER A 32 5.87 -17.61 -1.69
N ILE A 33 5.66 -18.91 -1.46
CA ILE A 33 4.57 -19.65 -2.09
C ILE A 33 3.19 -19.03 -1.78
N ARG A 34 3.02 -18.49 -0.56
CA ARG A 34 1.81 -17.75 -0.15
C ARG A 34 1.59 -16.49 -0.97
N THR A 35 2.66 -15.74 -1.25
CA THR A 35 2.59 -14.55 -2.11
C THR A 35 2.17 -14.92 -3.54
N TYR A 36 2.67 -16.05 -4.07
CA TYR A 36 2.22 -16.57 -5.36
C TYR A 36 0.72 -16.86 -5.37
N TYR A 37 0.20 -17.62 -4.40
CA TYR A 37 -1.23 -17.94 -4.35
C TYR A 37 -2.11 -16.71 -4.15
N TYR A 38 -1.65 -15.74 -3.35
CA TYR A 38 -2.32 -14.45 -3.22
C TYR A 38 -2.40 -13.71 -4.57
N TRP A 39 -1.30 -13.60 -5.31
CA TRP A 39 -1.31 -12.99 -6.64
C TRP A 39 -2.16 -13.75 -7.65
N LYS A 40 -2.16 -15.09 -7.59
CA LYS A 40 -3.00 -15.93 -8.42
C LYS A 40 -4.48 -15.64 -8.18
N SER A 41 -4.92 -15.63 -6.93
CA SER A 41 -6.29 -15.29 -6.55
C SER A 41 -6.67 -13.88 -7.02
N GLN A 42 -5.80 -12.88 -6.86
CA GLN A 42 -6.09 -11.54 -7.38
C GLN A 42 -6.26 -11.48 -8.91
N LEU A 43 -5.49 -12.29 -9.64
CA LEU A 43 -5.62 -12.38 -11.09
C LEU A 43 -6.95 -13.03 -11.50
N GLU A 44 -7.39 -14.05 -10.78
CA GLU A 44 -8.66 -14.74 -11.02
C GLU A 44 -9.86 -13.84 -10.69
N THR A 45 -9.80 -13.10 -9.58
CA THR A 45 -10.92 -12.25 -9.13
C THR A 45 -11.00 -10.90 -9.84
N TYR A 46 -9.87 -10.25 -10.08
CA TYR A 46 -9.83 -8.85 -10.54
C TYR A 46 -9.15 -8.66 -11.90
N SER A 47 -8.68 -9.74 -12.54
CA SER A 47 -7.89 -9.71 -13.78
C SER A 47 -6.55 -8.93 -13.70
N ILE A 48 -6.27 -8.31 -12.55
CA ILE A 48 -5.16 -7.39 -12.29
C ILE A 48 -4.64 -7.65 -10.87
N ILE A 49 -3.32 -7.75 -10.74
CA ILE A 49 -2.66 -7.86 -9.44
C ILE A 49 -2.37 -6.45 -8.94
N LYS A 50 -3.13 -6.00 -7.93
CA LYS A 50 -2.96 -4.65 -7.39
C LYS A 50 -1.55 -4.51 -6.79
N PRO A 51 -0.87 -3.36 -7.02
CA PRO A 51 0.37 -3.08 -6.32
C PRO A 51 0.12 -3.09 -4.80
N LYS A 52 1.19 -3.28 -4.02
CA LYS A 52 1.07 -3.16 -2.56
C LYS A 52 0.55 -1.75 -2.29
N SER A 53 -0.54 -1.62 -1.53
CA SER A 53 -1.13 -0.32 -1.26
C SER A 53 -0.06 0.59 -0.66
N THR A 54 0.35 1.60 -1.43
CA THR A 54 1.22 2.69 -0.99
C THR A 54 0.43 3.78 -0.30
N ALA A 55 -0.90 3.62 -0.20
CA ALA A 55 -1.72 4.53 0.57
C ALA A 55 -1.08 4.65 1.95
N PRO A 56 -0.62 5.85 2.35
CA PRO A 56 -0.18 6.04 3.72
C PRO A 56 -1.33 5.53 4.59
N LYS A 57 -1.03 4.80 5.67
CA LYS A 57 -2.00 4.59 6.73
C LYS A 57 -2.35 5.97 7.25
N THR A 58 -3.27 6.68 6.59
CA THR A 58 -3.74 7.99 6.99
C THR A 58 -4.48 7.71 8.28
N ASN A 59 -3.74 7.84 9.38
CA ASN A 59 -4.30 7.79 10.71
C ASN A 59 -5.41 8.84 10.71
N LYS A 60 -6.68 8.41 10.75
CA LYS A 60 -7.85 9.30 10.65
C LYS A 60 -7.74 10.46 11.65
N ASN A 61 -7.02 10.25 12.75
CA ASN A 61 -6.74 11.23 13.79
C ASN A 61 -5.80 12.36 13.34
N LYS A 62 -4.87 12.13 12.40
CA LYS A 62 -3.95 13.17 11.90
C LYS A 62 -4.70 14.29 11.16
N LEU A 63 -5.72 13.93 10.37
CA LEU A 63 -6.53 14.92 9.65
C LEU A 63 -7.46 15.70 10.61
N LYS A 64 -8.06 15.01 11.59
CA LYS A 64 -8.87 15.64 12.64
C LYS A 64 -8.04 16.64 13.47
N ASN A 65 -6.84 16.25 13.90
CA ASN A 65 -5.95 17.12 14.66
C ASN A 65 -5.52 18.35 13.86
N LYS A 66 -5.24 18.22 12.56
CA LYS A 66 -4.90 19.37 11.71
C LYS A 66 -6.03 20.40 11.62
N LYS A 67 -7.29 19.95 11.54
CA LYS A 67 -8.47 20.84 11.53
C LYS A 67 -8.64 21.57 12.86
N ILE A 68 -8.49 20.85 13.98
CA ILE A 68 -8.59 21.44 15.33
C ILE A 68 -7.49 22.48 15.56
N ILE A 69 -6.23 22.15 15.24
CA ILE A 69 -5.09 23.07 15.36
C ILE A 69 -5.31 24.33 14.50
N LYS A 70 -5.78 24.18 13.26
CA LYS A 70 -6.06 25.32 12.38
C LYS A 70 -7.14 26.25 12.96
N ARG A 71 -8.21 25.66 13.52
CA ARG A 71 -9.30 26.40 14.17
C ARG A 71 -8.82 27.14 15.44
N ILE A 72 -7.96 26.52 16.24
CA ILE A 72 -7.33 27.16 17.42
C ILE A 72 -6.44 28.34 16.99
N ILE A 73 -5.66 28.21 15.91
CA ILE A 73 -4.84 29.31 15.39
C ILE A 73 -5.70 30.48 14.89
N GLU A 74 -6.80 30.20 14.18
CA GLU A 74 -7.74 31.23 13.73
C GLU A 74 -8.36 31.99 14.91
N ILE A 75 -8.83 31.28 15.94
CA ILE A 75 -9.35 31.89 17.18
C ILE A 75 -8.28 32.76 17.85
N ARG A 76 -7.04 32.29 17.97
CA ARG A 76 -5.95 33.08 18.57
C ARG A 76 -5.68 34.37 17.79
N LYS A 77 -5.70 34.33 16.46
CA LYS A 77 -5.54 35.53 15.61
C LYS A 77 -6.70 36.51 15.78
N LEU A 78 -7.94 36.02 15.83
CA LEU A 78 -9.15 36.86 15.97
C LEU A 78 -9.17 37.63 17.28
N TYR A 79 -8.83 36.98 18.39
CA TYR A 79 -8.87 37.58 19.72
C TYR A 79 -7.53 38.16 20.20
N GLY A 80 -6.53 38.23 19.31
CA GLY A 80 -5.22 38.83 19.62
C GLY A 80 -4.39 38.10 20.68
N TYR A 81 -4.76 36.86 21.05
CA TYR A 81 -4.03 36.07 22.04
C TYR A 81 -2.64 35.71 21.49
N GLY A 82 -1.60 36.27 22.13
CA GLY A 82 -0.19 36.08 21.75
C GLY A 82 0.49 37.34 21.21
N LYS A 83 -0.20 38.48 21.14
CA LYS A 83 0.49 39.77 21.03
C LYS A 83 1.09 40.09 22.40
N LEU A 84 2.39 39.86 22.54
CA LEU A 84 3.17 40.48 23.62
C LEU A 84 2.96 41.99 23.51
N LYS A 85 2.54 42.59 24.63
CA LYS A 85 2.27 44.02 24.76
C LYS A 85 3.57 44.79 24.70
#